data_AF-A0A848KS77-F1
#
_entry.id   AF-A0A848KS77-F1
#
_cell.length_a   1.000
_cell.length_b   1.000
_cell.length_c   1.000
_cell.angle_alpha   90.00
_cell.angle_beta   90.00
_cell.angle_gamma   90.00
#
_symmetry.space_group_name_H-M   'P 1'
#
loop_
_entity.id
_entity.type
_entity.pdbx_description
1 polymer ?
#
loop_
_entity_poly.entity_id
_entity_poly.type
_entity_poly.pdbx_seq_one_letter_code
_entity_poly.pdbx_strand_id
1 'polypeptide(L)'
;MDEYAVARGLLDEVTGLLPVTRAGAVELAYLHPGALMPRYSSCDTAWCLVTSIGRTSNFPQPDMSFNGPADAMVSLTLGVDRCYVRPDDNLALDVAEVDSQMRDILDDGRALRQAIQCWASKNRRSRVLVGPWTPTGPAGDVFGGQITVQVLADNVCRCDGFTSVDDGTPRLAGDPRG
;
A
#
# COMPACT_ATOMS: atom_id res chain seq x y z
N MET A 1 -14.33 4.15 -9.08
CA MET A 1 -12.89 3.94 -9.34
C MET A 1 -12.64 2.44 -9.22
N ASP A 2 -11.92 1.82 -10.16
CA ASP A 2 -11.60 0.38 -10.06
C ASP A 2 -10.53 0.10 -8.99
N GLU A 3 -10.34 -1.17 -8.66
CA GLU A 3 -9.48 -1.61 -7.56
C GLU A 3 -8.00 -1.32 -7.81
N TYR A 4 -7.55 -1.34 -9.07
CA TYR A 4 -6.18 -1.01 -9.42
C TYR A 4 -5.92 0.49 -9.24
N ALA A 5 -6.82 1.34 -9.73
CA ALA A 5 -6.72 2.79 -9.59
C ALA A 5 -6.72 3.23 -8.12
N VAL A 6 -7.48 2.54 -7.25
CA VAL A 6 -7.41 2.75 -5.79
C VAL A 6 -6.02 2.42 -5.26
N ALA A 7 -5.51 1.22 -5.56
CA ALA A 7 -4.20 0.77 -5.08
C ALA A 7 -3.06 1.66 -5.58
N ARG A 8 -3.07 2.01 -6.88
CA ARG A 8 -2.08 2.90 -7.50
C ARG A 8 -2.13 4.29 -6.90
N GLY A 9 -3.32 4.88 -6.79
CA GLY A 9 -3.48 6.22 -6.23
C GLY A 9 -3.01 6.32 -4.78
N LEU A 10 -3.24 5.30 -3.96
CA LEU A 10 -2.70 5.26 -2.60
C LEU A 10 -1.17 5.17 -2.59
N LEU A 11 -0.58 4.33 -3.44
CA LEU A 11 0.88 4.23 -3.57
C LEU A 11 1.51 5.54 -4.05
N ASP A 12 0.85 6.26 -4.97
CA ASP A 12 1.30 7.57 -5.44
C ASP A 12 1.32 8.62 -4.31
N GLU A 13 0.29 8.65 -3.46
CA GLU A 13 0.25 9.56 -2.31
C GLU A 13 1.31 9.20 -1.26
N VAL A 14 1.57 7.90 -1.05
CA VAL A 14 2.65 7.44 -0.16
C VAL A 14 4.00 7.91 -0.69
N THR A 15 4.32 7.61 -1.94
CA THR A 15 5.60 7.98 -2.56
C THR A 15 5.78 9.50 -2.67
N GLY A 16 4.70 10.27 -2.76
CA GLY A 16 4.75 11.74 -2.68
C GLY A 16 5.10 12.29 -1.29
N LEU A 17 4.85 11.54 -0.22
CA LEU A 17 5.11 11.98 1.17
C LEU A 17 6.39 11.41 1.76
N LEU A 18 6.89 10.26 1.31
CA LEU A 18 8.14 9.70 1.84
C LEU A 18 9.36 10.65 1.71
N PRO A 19 9.54 11.45 0.65
CA PRO A 19 10.65 12.39 0.55
C PRO A 19 10.75 13.43 1.67
N VAL A 20 9.66 13.69 2.41
CA VAL A 20 9.66 14.63 3.54
C VAL A 20 9.87 13.95 4.90
N THR A 21 9.95 12.62 4.96
CA THR A 21 10.30 11.90 6.19
C THR A 21 11.80 11.99 6.46
N ARG A 22 12.20 11.63 7.69
CA ARG A 22 13.61 11.54 8.07
C ARG A 22 14.40 10.54 7.20
N ALA A 23 13.78 9.41 6.86
CA ALA A 23 14.38 8.37 6.01
C ALA A 23 14.42 8.78 4.52
N GLY A 24 13.60 9.75 4.11
CA GLY A 24 13.59 10.28 2.75
C GLY A 24 12.84 9.41 1.74
N ALA A 25 13.05 9.71 0.46
CA ALA A 25 12.43 8.98 -0.64
C ALA A 25 12.88 7.52 -0.65
N VAL A 26 12.04 6.63 -1.21
CA VAL A 26 12.40 5.24 -1.49
C VAL A 26 12.98 5.11 -2.89
N GLU A 27 13.83 4.11 -3.10
CA GLU A 27 14.39 3.81 -4.43
C GLU A 27 13.33 3.22 -5.37
N LEU A 28 12.47 2.33 -4.87
CA LEU A 28 11.46 1.63 -5.68
C LEU A 28 10.07 1.74 -5.07
N ALA A 29 9.06 1.85 -5.94
CA ALA A 29 7.66 1.79 -5.53
C ALA A 29 6.82 0.93 -6.47
N TYR A 30 6.09 -0.04 -5.93
CA TYR A 30 5.36 -1.01 -6.76
C TYR A 30 4.04 -1.49 -6.16
N LEU A 31 3.12 -1.86 -7.06
CA LEU A 31 1.97 -2.69 -6.75
C LEU A 31 2.38 -4.14 -6.97
N HIS A 32 2.25 -5.01 -5.97
CA HIS A 32 2.61 -6.41 -6.14
C HIS A 32 1.37 -7.31 -6.23
N PRO A 33 1.33 -8.24 -7.20
CA PRO A 33 0.24 -9.21 -7.29
C PRO A 33 0.36 -10.29 -6.21
N GLY A 34 -0.67 -10.40 -5.36
CA GLY A 34 -0.77 -11.47 -4.36
C GLY A 34 -0.52 -11.00 -2.93
N ALA A 35 -0.62 -11.94 -1.98
CA ALA A 35 -0.60 -11.66 -0.55
C ALA A 35 0.81 -11.76 0.08
N LEU A 36 1.82 -12.18 -0.68
CA LEU A 36 3.19 -12.29 -0.19
C LEU A 36 3.98 -11.06 -0.61
N MET A 37 4.77 -10.52 0.32
CA MET A 37 5.67 -9.41 0.04
C MET A 37 6.85 -9.93 -0.80
N PRO A 38 7.04 -9.40 -2.03
CA PRO A 38 8.20 -9.75 -2.84
C PRO A 38 9.45 -9.09 -2.26
N ARG A 39 10.60 -9.75 -2.39
CA ARG A 39 11.89 -9.11 -2.19
C ARG A 39 12.48 -8.81 -3.56
N TYR A 40 12.44 -7.54 -3.96
CA TYR A 40 13.13 -7.08 -5.16
C TYR A 40 14.59 -6.73 -4.84
N SER A 41 15.33 -6.25 -5.83
CA SER A 41 16.78 -5.99 -5.72
C SER A 41 17.16 -4.86 -4.75
N SER A 42 16.19 -4.04 -4.30
CA SER A 42 16.43 -2.95 -3.35
C SER A 42 15.77 -3.25 -2.00
N CYS A 43 16.46 -2.86 -0.94
CA CYS A 43 15.95 -2.85 0.43
C CYS A 43 15.14 -1.59 0.78
N ASP A 44 15.15 -0.57 -0.08
CA ASP A 44 14.47 0.70 0.17
C ASP A 44 13.26 0.85 -0.77
N THR A 45 12.09 0.45 -0.29
CA THR A 45 10.91 0.28 -1.14
C THR A 45 9.63 0.75 -0.48
N ALA A 46 8.70 1.26 -1.28
CA ALA A 46 7.30 1.42 -0.90
C ALA A 46 6.45 0.45 -1.72
N TRP A 47 5.45 -0.15 -1.08
CA TRP A 47 4.66 -1.18 -1.77
C TRP A 47 3.20 -1.17 -1.36
N CYS A 48 2.37 -1.69 -2.25
CA CYS A 48 0.96 -1.89 -2.02
C CYS A 48 0.52 -3.26 -2.55
N LEU A 49 -0.18 -4.01 -1.69
CA LEU A 49 -0.76 -5.32 -2.00
C LEU A 49 -2.28 -5.20 -2.02
N VAL A 50 -2.92 -5.75 -3.05
CA VAL A 50 -4.37 -6.01 -3.02
C VAL A 50 -4.56 -7.37 -2.35
N THR A 51 -5.00 -7.35 -1.09
CA THR A 51 -5.09 -8.57 -0.27
C THR A 51 -6.42 -9.28 -0.41
N SER A 52 -7.51 -8.54 -0.65
CA SER A 52 -8.79 -9.13 -1.03
C SER A 52 -9.69 -8.12 -1.75
N ILE A 53 -10.56 -8.64 -2.61
CA ILE A 53 -11.64 -7.88 -3.22
C ILE A 53 -12.93 -8.64 -2.87
N GLY A 54 -13.84 -7.97 -2.19
CA GLY A 54 -15.12 -8.51 -1.76
C GLY A 54 -16.27 -7.61 -2.17
N ARG A 55 -17.49 -8.05 -1.91
CA ARG A 55 -18.71 -7.24 -2.08
C ARG A 55 -19.14 -6.71 -0.73
N THR A 56 -19.82 -5.56 -0.73
CA THR A 56 -20.43 -5.00 0.48
C THR A 56 -21.69 -4.22 0.12
N SER A 57 -22.75 -4.44 0.89
CA SER A 57 -23.97 -3.60 0.88
C SER A 57 -23.99 -2.61 2.05
N ASN A 58 -23.14 -2.83 3.06
CA ASN A 58 -22.99 -1.97 4.22
C ASN A 58 -21.54 -1.95 4.69
N PHE A 59 -20.70 -1.15 4.02
CA PHE A 59 -19.26 -1.10 4.32
C PHE A 59 -18.99 -0.76 5.80
N PRO A 60 -18.13 -1.53 6.50
CA PRO A 60 -17.17 -2.52 5.96
C PRO A 60 -17.61 -4.00 6.04
N GLN A 61 -18.89 -4.27 6.26
CA GLN A 61 -19.34 -5.66 6.39
C GLN A 61 -19.36 -6.33 5.01
N PRO A 62 -18.67 -7.47 4.83
CA PRO A 62 -18.72 -8.21 3.58
C PRO A 62 -20.13 -8.75 3.36
N ASP A 63 -20.58 -8.68 2.11
CA ASP A 63 -21.84 -9.24 1.66
C ASP A 63 -21.57 -10.54 0.89
N MET A 64 -22.03 -11.65 1.46
CA MET A 64 -21.88 -12.99 0.87
C MET A 64 -23.05 -13.34 -0.07
N SER A 65 -24.09 -12.49 -0.14
CA SER A 65 -25.27 -12.72 -0.97
C SER A 65 -25.08 -12.15 -2.37
N PHE A 66 -25.47 -12.88 -3.41
CA PHE A 66 -25.39 -12.43 -4.81
C PHE A 66 -26.62 -11.66 -5.31
N ASN A 67 -27.45 -11.17 -4.39
CA ASN A 67 -28.71 -10.52 -4.71
C ASN A 67 -28.53 -8.99 -4.73
N GLY A 68 -28.87 -8.37 -5.87
CA GLY A 68 -28.93 -6.91 -6.00
C GLY A 68 -27.58 -6.21 -6.18
N PRO A 69 -27.61 -4.88 -6.34
CA PRO A 69 -26.40 -4.08 -6.48
C PRO A 69 -25.60 -4.09 -5.17
N ALA A 70 -24.28 -4.21 -5.28
CA ALA A 70 -23.35 -4.10 -4.16
C ALA A 70 -22.09 -3.40 -4.64
N ASP A 71 -21.46 -2.63 -3.75
CA ASP A 71 -20.18 -2.00 -4.01
C ASP A 71 -19.04 -2.99 -3.80
N ALA A 72 -17.86 -2.67 -4.31
CA ALA A 72 -16.64 -3.40 -4.00
C ALA A 72 -16.04 -2.92 -2.68
N MET A 73 -15.63 -3.87 -1.87
CA MET A 73 -14.75 -3.64 -0.73
C MET A 73 -13.36 -4.15 -1.12
N VAL A 74 -12.41 -3.22 -1.23
CA VAL A 74 -11.02 -3.53 -1.57
C VAL A 74 -10.19 -3.47 -0.29
N SER A 75 -9.59 -4.59 0.08
CA SER A 75 -8.62 -4.64 1.17
C SER A 75 -7.22 -4.57 0.60
N LEU A 76 -6.42 -3.68 1.18
CA LEU A 76 -5.06 -3.36 0.76
C LEU A 76 -4.12 -3.47 1.97
N THR A 77 -2.87 -3.80 1.70
CA THR A 77 -1.77 -3.60 2.64
C THR A 77 -0.75 -2.67 1.99
N LEU A 78 -0.48 -1.55 2.64
CA LEU A 78 0.57 -0.61 2.26
C LEU A 78 1.76 -0.82 3.17
N GLY A 79 2.98 -0.72 2.65
CA GLY A 79 4.17 -0.82 3.48
C GLY A 79 5.34 -0.05 2.92
N VAL A 80 6.32 0.13 3.79
CA VAL A 80 7.61 0.73 3.49
C VAL A 80 8.67 -0.15 4.13
N ASP A 81 9.66 -0.51 3.33
CA ASP A 81 10.86 -1.19 3.77
C ASP A 81 12.06 -0.26 3.56
N ARG A 82 12.99 -0.30 4.51
CA ARG A 82 14.22 0.47 4.56
C ARG A 82 15.40 -0.46 4.75
N CYS A 83 16.55 -0.05 4.23
CA CYS A 83 17.78 -0.81 4.37
C CYS A 83 18.25 -0.88 5.81
N TYR A 84 18.33 -2.09 6.35
CA TYR A 84 18.86 -2.35 7.67
C TYR A 84 20.39 -2.42 7.61
N VAL A 85 21.06 -1.50 8.29
CA VAL A 85 22.52 -1.54 8.44
C VAL A 85 22.89 -2.78 9.26
N ARG A 86 23.74 -3.64 8.70
CA ARG A 86 24.31 -4.77 9.41
C ARG A 86 25.81 -4.51 9.59
N PRO A 87 26.34 -4.54 10.83
CA PRO A 87 27.78 -4.54 11.04
C PRO A 87 28.41 -5.80 10.44
N ASP A 88 29.59 -5.67 9.82
CA ASP A 88 30.29 -6.77 9.13
C ASP A 88 30.61 -7.98 10.04
N ASP A 89 30.63 -7.77 11.37
CA ASP A 89 31.11 -8.74 12.36
C ASP A 89 30.00 -9.37 13.23
N ASN A 90 28.73 -9.40 12.78
CA ASN A 90 27.58 -9.83 13.60
C ASN A 90 27.47 -9.09 14.95
N LEU A 91 28.04 -7.88 15.02
CA LEU A 91 27.94 -7.04 16.21
C LEU A 91 26.51 -6.52 16.35
N ALA A 92 26.12 -6.25 17.59
CA ALA A 92 24.93 -5.47 17.85
C ALA A 92 25.11 -4.07 17.26
N LEU A 93 24.03 -3.49 16.73
CA LEU A 93 24.01 -2.08 16.34
C LEU A 93 24.27 -1.19 17.55
N ASP A 94 24.85 -0.01 17.33
CA ASP A 94 24.91 0.99 18.36
C ASP A 94 23.49 1.43 18.76
N VAL A 95 23.32 1.83 20.02
CA VAL A 95 22.03 2.30 20.54
C VAL A 95 21.53 3.51 19.75
N ALA A 96 22.44 4.39 19.29
CA ALA A 96 22.08 5.53 18.46
C ALA A 96 21.53 5.11 17.08
N GLU A 97 22.02 4.03 16.50
CA GLU A 97 21.55 3.50 15.22
C GLU A 97 20.16 2.86 15.37
N VAL A 98 19.94 2.10 16.45
CA VAL A 98 18.62 1.55 16.76
C VAL A 98 17.59 2.66 17.01
N ASP A 99 17.95 3.72 17.76
CA ASP A 99 17.07 4.88 17.96
C ASP A 99 16.78 5.61 16.64
N SER A 100 17.80 5.79 15.78
CA SER A 100 17.63 6.39 14.45
C SER A 100 16.62 5.61 13.61
N GLN A 101 16.83 4.29 13.47
CA GLN A 101 15.95 3.44 12.68
C GLN A 101 14.53 3.42 13.24
N MET A 102 14.37 3.43 14.57
CA MET A 102 13.04 3.48 15.18
C MET A 102 12.30 4.79 14.83
N ARG A 103 13.00 5.93 14.80
CA ARG A 103 12.41 7.20 14.38
C ARG A 103 12.00 7.17 12.91
N ASP A 104 12.83 6.58 12.06
CA ASP A 104 12.57 6.40 10.63
C ASP A 104 11.27 5.61 10.41
N ILE A 105 11.10 4.46 11.06
CA ILE A 105 9.87 3.63 11.00
C ILE A 105 8.63 4.43 11.45
N LEU A 106 8.76 5.20 12.53
CA LEU A 106 7.63 5.96 13.07
C LEU A 106 7.22 7.13 12.16
N ASP A 107 8.19 7.79 11.52
CA ASP A 107 7.93 8.85 10.55
C ASP A 107 7.33 8.28 9.26
N ASP A 108 7.80 7.14 8.76
CA ASP A 108 7.18 6.44 7.63
C ASP A 108 5.73 6.03 7.96
N GLY A 109 5.48 5.50 9.17
CA GLY A 109 4.12 5.20 9.64
C GLY A 109 3.22 6.43 9.81
N ARG A 110 3.78 7.62 10.05
CA ARG A 110 3.04 8.90 10.01
C ARG A 110 2.77 9.31 8.56
N ALA A 111 3.76 9.23 7.69
CA ALA A 111 3.63 9.56 6.27
C ALA A 111 2.57 8.69 5.58
N LEU A 112 2.54 7.38 5.85
CA LEU A 112 1.52 6.48 5.30
C LEU A 112 0.11 6.85 5.74
N ARG A 113 -0.09 7.14 7.03
CA ARG A 113 -1.40 7.58 7.54
C ARG A 113 -1.82 8.91 6.91
N GLN A 114 -0.90 9.85 6.78
CA GLN A 114 -1.15 11.12 6.11
C GLN A 114 -1.46 10.94 4.61
N ALA A 115 -0.74 10.07 3.91
CA ALA A 115 -0.99 9.73 2.51
C ALA A 115 -2.41 9.22 2.31
N ILE A 116 -2.84 8.27 3.16
CA ILE A 116 -4.20 7.71 3.10
C ILE A 116 -5.25 8.80 3.35
N GLN A 117 -5.01 9.72 4.29
CA GLN A 117 -5.90 10.85 4.55
C GLN A 117 -5.95 11.82 3.36
N CYS A 118 -4.80 12.16 2.78
CA CYS A 118 -4.71 13.01 1.58
C CYS A 118 -5.46 12.37 0.42
N TRP A 119 -5.24 11.09 0.15
CA TRP A 119 -5.94 10.32 -0.85
C TRP A 119 -7.46 10.34 -0.62
N ALA A 120 -7.91 10.03 0.60
CA ALA A 120 -9.33 10.00 0.95
C ALA A 120 -9.99 11.39 0.79
N SER A 121 -9.26 12.47 1.12
CA SER A 121 -9.76 13.84 0.99
C SER A 121 -10.00 14.25 -0.48
N LYS A 122 -9.18 13.71 -1.40
CA LYS A 122 -9.30 13.87 -2.85
C LYS A 122 -10.42 12.99 -3.41
N ASN A 123 -10.65 11.82 -2.81
CA ASN A 123 -11.62 10.82 -3.24
C ASN A 123 -12.86 10.76 -2.32
N ARG A 124 -13.59 11.87 -2.20
CA ARG A 124 -14.69 12.04 -1.21
C ARG A 124 -15.83 11.02 -1.30
N ARG A 125 -15.97 10.30 -2.41
CA ARG A 125 -16.97 9.23 -2.57
C ARG A 125 -16.52 7.91 -1.94
N SER A 126 -15.21 7.72 -1.78
CA SER A 126 -14.65 6.53 -1.17
C SER A 126 -14.73 6.63 0.36
N ARG A 127 -15.22 5.56 0.98
CA ARG A 127 -15.10 5.35 2.42
C ARG A 127 -13.84 4.55 2.68
N VAL A 128 -13.01 5.00 3.62
CA VAL A 128 -11.73 4.37 3.93
C VAL A 128 -11.68 3.99 5.40
N LEU A 129 -11.30 2.76 5.69
CA LEU A 129 -10.91 2.32 7.03
C LEU A 129 -9.42 2.04 7.05
N VAL A 130 -8.78 2.54 8.09
CA VAL A 130 -7.33 2.45 8.27
C VAL A 130 -7.06 1.57 9.48
N GLY A 131 -6.33 0.49 9.26
CA GLY A 131 -5.86 -0.41 10.30
C GLY A 131 -4.67 0.18 11.08
N PRO A 132 -4.14 -0.59 12.05
CA PRO A 132 -2.96 -0.16 12.79
C PRO A 132 -1.71 -0.19 11.91
N TRP A 133 -0.80 0.76 12.15
CA TRP A 133 0.59 0.63 11.72
C TRP A 133 1.26 -0.49 12.52
N THR A 134 1.89 -1.42 11.80
CA THR A 134 2.60 -2.57 12.37
C THR A 134 4.06 -2.48 11.95
N PRO A 135 4.96 -2.01 12.83
CA PRO A 135 6.40 -2.07 12.61
C PRO A 135 6.86 -3.51 12.38
N THR A 136 7.77 -3.69 11.43
CA THR A 136 8.44 -4.96 11.17
C THR A 136 9.91 -4.78 11.52
N GLY A 137 10.38 -5.59 12.47
CA GLY A 137 11.79 -5.63 12.82
C GLY A 137 12.66 -6.15 11.66
N PRO A 138 13.98 -6.17 11.84
CA PRO A 138 14.91 -6.55 10.80
C PRO A 138 14.66 -8.00 10.33
N ALA A 139 14.41 -8.19 9.04
CA ALA A 139 14.24 -9.49 8.40
C ALA A 139 15.24 -9.60 7.25
N GLY A 140 16.45 -10.06 7.54
CA GLY A 140 17.55 -10.00 6.57
C GLY A 140 18.24 -8.64 6.63
N ASP A 141 18.20 -7.90 5.52
CA ASP A 141 18.80 -6.58 5.28
C ASP A 141 17.73 -5.47 5.19
N VAL A 142 16.51 -5.74 5.65
CA VAL A 142 15.37 -4.82 5.59
C VAL A 142 14.68 -4.73 6.94
N PHE A 143 14.27 -3.51 7.30
CA PHE A 143 13.33 -3.22 8.38
C PHE A 143 12.23 -2.31 7.85
N GLY A 144 11.09 -2.16 8.53
CA GLY A 144 10.05 -1.28 8.04
C GLY A 144 8.74 -1.40 8.78
N GLY A 145 7.65 -1.45 8.02
CA GLY A 145 6.34 -1.74 8.57
C GLY A 145 5.23 -1.63 7.54
N GLN A 146 4.02 -1.97 8.00
CA GLN A 146 2.85 -2.02 7.13
C GLN A 146 1.59 -1.50 7.82
N ILE A 147 0.63 -1.06 7.02
CA ILE A 147 -0.71 -0.67 7.43
C ILE A 147 -1.74 -1.33 6.52
N THR A 148 -2.83 -1.82 7.10
CA THR A 148 -3.95 -2.32 6.32
C THR A 148 -4.94 -1.20 6.04
N VAL A 149 -5.54 -1.21 4.84
CA VAL A 149 -6.53 -0.22 4.42
C VAL A 149 -7.69 -0.95 3.76
N GLN A 150 -8.92 -0.60 4.12
CA GLN A 150 -10.11 -1.05 3.39
C GLN A 150 -10.75 0.15 2.72
N VAL A 151 -11.08 0.01 1.45
CA VAL A 151 -11.66 1.08 0.64
C VAL A 151 -12.96 0.60 0.02
N LEU A 152 -14.00 1.43 0.12
CA LEU A 152 -15.20 1.29 -0.69
C LEU A 152 -14.90 1.80 -2.10
N ALA A 153 -14.91 0.88 -3.06
CA ALA A 153 -14.74 1.15 -4.48
C ALA A 153 -16.08 0.96 -5.21
N ASP A 154 -16.32 1.79 -6.22
CA ASP A 154 -17.51 1.68 -7.05
C ASP A 154 -17.39 0.40 -7.88
N ASN A 155 -18.32 -0.53 -7.72
CA ASN A 155 -18.43 -1.67 -8.63
C ASN A 155 -19.77 -1.58 -9.36
N VAL A 156 -19.75 -0.93 -10.52
CA VAL A 156 -20.91 -0.93 -11.40
C VAL A 156 -20.91 -2.28 -12.13
N CYS A 157 -21.67 -3.24 -11.61
CA CYS A 157 -21.93 -4.48 -12.33
C CYS A 157 -22.65 -4.15 -13.65
N ARG A 158 -21.89 -4.16 -14.75
CA ARG A 158 -22.37 -3.91 -16.11
C ARG A 158 -22.45 -5.23 -16.85
N CYS A 159 -23.64 -5.82 -16.91
CA CYS A 159 -23.88 -7.05 -17.69
C CYS A 159 -23.74 -6.81 -19.21
N ASP A 160 -23.65 -5.56 -19.64
CA ASP A 160 -23.52 -5.11 -21.03
C ASP A 160 -22.06 -4.98 -21.50
N GLY A 161 -21.06 -5.18 -20.63
CA GLY A 161 -19.66 -5.22 -21.06
C GLY A 161 -18.64 -5.36 -19.92
N PHE A 162 -17.49 -5.95 -20.24
CA PHE A 162 -16.31 -5.95 -19.37
C PHE A 162 -15.45 -4.73 -19.69
N THR A 163 -15.07 -3.96 -18.68
CA THR A 163 -14.08 -2.88 -18.78
C THR A 163 -12.77 -3.41 -18.22
N SER A 164 -11.72 -3.43 -19.04
CA SER A 164 -10.39 -3.81 -18.61
C SER A 164 -9.81 -2.74 -17.68
N VAL A 165 -8.91 -3.12 -16.79
CA VAL A 165 -8.11 -2.16 -16.01
C VAL A 165 -7.36 -1.19 -16.93
N ASP A 166 -6.90 -1.69 -18.08
CA ASP A 166 -6.20 -0.90 -19.10
C ASP A 166 -7.07 0.22 -19.70
N ASP A 167 -8.40 0.10 -19.64
CA ASP A 167 -9.33 1.12 -20.17
C ASP A 167 -9.43 2.34 -19.24
N GLY A 168 -9.15 2.14 -17.94
CA GLY A 168 -9.19 3.17 -16.91
C GLY A 168 -7.82 3.69 -16.48
N THR A 169 -6.77 2.87 -16.63
CA THR A 169 -5.41 3.22 -16.22
C THR A 169 -4.40 2.87 -17.33
N PRO A 170 -3.66 3.86 -17.86
CA PRO A 170 -2.64 3.59 -18.89
C PRO A 170 -1.58 2.61 -18.42
N ARG A 171 -1.10 1.77 -19.34
CA ARG A 171 0.02 0.85 -19.08
C ARG A 171 1.28 1.63 -18.72
N LEU A 172 2.10 1.01 -17.87
CA LEU A 172 3.42 1.52 -17.55
C LEU A 172 4.36 1.36 -18.76
N ALA A 173 5.34 2.25 -18.87
CA ALA A 173 6.37 2.13 -19.89
C ALA A 173 7.14 0.80 -19.74
N GLY A 174 7.25 0.03 -20.84
CA GLY A 174 7.91 -1.28 -20.83
C GLY A 174 7.03 -2.45 -20.38
N ASP A 175 5.71 -2.27 -20.31
CA ASP A 175 4.78 -3.39 -20.13
C ASP A 175 4.97 -4.41 -21.26
N PRO A 176 5.21 -5.71 -20.97
CA PRO A 176 5.45 -6.71 -22.01
C PRO A 176 4.26 -6.94 -22.95
N ARG A 177 3.07 -6.46 -22.59
CA ARG A 177 1.86 -6.54 -23.40
C ARG A 177 1.58 -5.25 -24.18
N GLY A 178 2.35 -4.18 -23.94
CA GLY A 178 2.23 -2.85 -24.55
C GLY A 178 3.57 -2.26 -24.99
#